data_AF-A0A2N3DZE9-F1
#
_entry.id   AF-A0A2N3DZE9-F1
#
_cell.length_a   1.000
_cell.length_b   1.000
_cell.length_c   1.000
_cell.angle_alpha   90.00
_cell.angle_beta   90.00
_cell.angle_gamma   90.00
#
_symmetry.space_group_name_H-M   'P 1'
#
loop_
_entity.id
_entity.type
_entity.pdbx_description
1 polymer ?
#
loop_
_entity_poly.entity_id
_entity_poly.type
_entity_poly.pdbx_seq_one_letter_code
_entity_poly.pdbx_strand_id
1 'polypeptide(L)'
;MDAATVGSPALQRIRDRHKGLSGMDLLEATIKNEFKGKIAVVSSFGAESAVLLHMVAQVDPSTPVIFLNTGKLFGETLRYRDRLQEKLGLTDIRSAGPHPADLVAQDPNGGLWNADADACCFIRKVLPLERALKGFDASITGRKRFQTNARAGMEPIEEERVRGTGEPGSATGTRFKVNPLALWTQEDLEAYLDEHKLPRHPLVKDNYLSTGCMP
;
A
#
# COMPACT_ATOMS: atom_id res chain seq x y z
N MET A 1 6.75 10.03 -2.08
CA MET A 1 7.18 8.94 -1.16
C MET A 1 7.50 7.63 -1.89
N ASP A 2 7.79 7.64 -3.20
CA ASP A 2 8.32 6.44 -3.86
C ASP A 2 9.81 6.35 -3.50
N ALA A 3 10.26 5.23 -2.94
CA ALA A 3 11.70 4.99 -2.81
C ALA A 3 12.26 4.71 -4.21
N ALA A 4 13.52 5.06 -4.43
CA ALA A 4 14.16 4.79 -5.70
C ALA A 4 14.13 3.28 -5.99
N THR A 5 13.58 2.91 -7.14
CA THR A 5 13.64 1.55 -7.66
C THR A 5 15.11 1.17 -7.85
N VAL A 6 15.49 -0.01 -7.40
CA VAL A 6 16.83 -0.57 -7.58
C VAL A 6 16.77 -1.76 -8.52
N GLY A 7 17.84 -1.96 -9.28
CA GLY A 7 18.03 -3.17 -10.09
C GLY A 7 18.86 -4.19 -9.31
N SER A 8 18.44 -5.46 -9.34
CA SER A 8 19.24 -6.58 -8.84
C SER A 8 19.09 -7.81 -9.74
N PRO A 9 20.04 -8.76 -9.70
CA PRO A 9 19.87 -10.05 -10.37
C PRO A 9 18.65 -10.83 -9.87
N ALA A 10 18.26 -10.64 -8.60
CA ALA A 10 17.06 -11.28 -8.05
C ALA A 10 15.79 -10.70 -8.68
N LEU A 11 15.69 -9.37 -8.79
CA LEU A 11 14.58 -8.71 -9.45
C LEU A 11 14.42 -9.18 -10.89
N GLN A 12 15.51 -9.29 -11.65
CA GLN A 12 15.41 -9.74 -13.04
C GLN A 12 14.90 -11.18 -13.14
N ARG A 13 15.39 -12.11 -12.31
CA ARG A 13 14.87 -13.49 -12.29
C ARG A 13 13.39 -13.56 -11.97
N ILE A 14 12.93 -12.76 -11.00
CA ILE A 14 11.51 -12.71 -10.61
C ILE A 14 10.66 -12.13 -11.74
N ARG A 15 11.12 -11.05 -12.39
CA ARG A 15 10.45 -10.47 -13.55
C ARG A 15 10.34 -11.45 -14.72
N ASP A 16 11.41 -12.18 -15.01
CA ASP A 16 11.42 -13.17 -16.08
C ASP A 16 10.41 -14.31 -15.81
N ARG A 17 10.33 -14.76 -14.55
CA ARG A 17 9.39 -15.82 -14.12
C ARG A 17 7.93 -15.39 -14.22
N HIS A 18 7.64 -14.13 -13.89
CA HIS A 18 6.27 -13.58 -13.86
C HIS A 18 5.98 -12.68 -15.06
N LYS A 19 6.73 -12.85 -16.16
CA LYS A 19 6.64 -12.00 -17.34
C LYS A 19 5.24 -12.09 -17.94
N GLY A 20 4.61 -10.93 -18.15
CA GLY A 20 3.27 -10.81 -18.72
C GLY A 20 2.13 -11.02 -17.71
N LEU A 21 2.41 -11.42 -16.47
CA LEU A 21 1.38 -11.52 -15.43
C LEU A 21 0.97 -10.13 -14.92
N SER A 22 -0.32 -9.96 -14.68
CA SER A 22 -0.91 -8.77 -14.05
C SER A 22 -2.18 -9.16 -13.29
N GLY A 23 -2.78 -8.23 -12.56
CA GLY A 23 -4.06 -8.44 -11.89
C GLY A 23 -4.08 -9.68 -10.98
N MET A 24 -5.08 -10.54 -11.19
CA MET A 24 -5.29 -11.77 -10.40
C MET A 24 -4.16 -12.78 -10.56
N ASP A 25 -3.67 -13.00 -11.78
CA ASP A 25 -2.64 -14.02 -12.04
C ASP A 25 -1.32 -13.66 -11.34
N LEU A 26 -0.96 -12.37 -11.34
CA LEU A 26 0.22 -11.91 -10.62
C LEU A 26 0.04 -12.03 -9.11
N LEU A 27 -1.15 -11.72 -8.58
CA LEU A 27 -1.45 -11.87 -7.17
C LEU A 27 -1.38 -13.33 -6.74
N GLU A 28 -1.98 -14.24 -7.50
CA GLU A 28 -1.93 -15.68 -7.20
C GLU A 28 -0.50 -16.20 -7.22
N ALA A 29 0.28 -15.88 -8.27
CA ALA A 29 1.65 -16.31 -8.39
C ALA A 29 2.53 -15.79 -7.25
N THR A 30 2.34 -14.54 -6.83
CA THR A 30 3.18 -13.90 -5.79
C THR A 30 2.75 -14.27 -4.36
N ILE A 31 1.45 -14.34 -4.08
CA ILE A 31 0.91 -14.68 -2.75
C ILE A 31 1.07 -16.17 -2.46
N LYS A 32 0.70 -17.05 -3.39
CA LYS A 32 0.70 -18.49 -3.12
C LYS A 32 2.06 -19.15 -3.31
N ASN A 33 2.95 -18.55 -4.11
CA ASN A 33 4.23 -19.17 -4.49
C ASN A 33 5.45 -18.28 -4.19
N GLU A 34 5.69 -17.20 -4.95
CA GLU A 34 6.96 -16.46 -4.93
C GLU A 34 7.32 -15.92 -3.53
N PHE A 35 6.34 -15.37 -2.82
CA PHE A 35 6.52 -14.72 -1.53
C PHE A 35 5.58 -15.29 -0.46
N LYS A 36 5.27 -16.59 -0.55
CA LYS A 36 4.33 -17.26 0.35
C LYS A 36 4.69 -17.01 1.82
N GLY A 37 3.77 -16.41 2.57
CA GLY A 37 3.96 -16.06 4.00
C GLY A 37 4.96 -14.93 4.26
N LYS A 38 5.48 -14.28 3.21
CA LYS A 38 6.48 -13.19 3.25
C LYS A 38 6.05 -11.96 2.44
N ILE A 39 4.77 -11.86 2.11
CA ILE A 39 4.17 -10.72 1.41
C ILE A 39 3.03 -10.10 2.22
N ALA A 40 2.90 -8.78 2.15
CA ALA A 40 1.79 -8.04 2.74
C ALA A 40 1.24 -7.01 1.78
N VAL A 41 -0.06 -6.71 1.86
CA VAL A 41 -0.67 -5.59 1.14
C VAL A 41 -0.47 -4.32 1.93
N VAL A 42 -0.10 -3.22 1.27
CA VAL A 42 -0.11 -1.88 1.86
C VAL A 42 -1.32 -1.14 1.33
N SER A 43 -2.23 -0.75 2.22
CA SER A 43 -3.48 -0.08 1.84
C SER A 43 -3.78 1.12 2.74
N SER A 44 -4.16 2.24 2.12
CA SER A 44 -4.76 3.38 2.81
C SER A 44 -6.27 3.25 2.97
N PHE A 45 -6.89 2.21 2.40
CA PHE A 45 -8.35 2.09 2.26
C PHE A 45 -8.97 3.31 1.58
N GLY A 46 -8.27 3.86 0.58
CA GLY A 46 -8.76 4.97 -0.22
C GLY A 46 -9.82 4.57 -1.25
N ALA A 47 -10.19 5.51 -2.11
CA ALA A 47 -11.28 5.36 -3.08
C ALA A 47 -11.17 4.10 -3.95
N GLU A 48 -9.96 3.78 -4.40
CA GLU A 48 -9.70 2.66 -5.31
C GLU A 48 -9.22 1.39 -4.59
N SER A 49 -9.07 1.42 -3.26
CA SER A 49 -8.49 0.29 -2.52
C SER A 49 -9.37 -0.95 -2.52
N ALA A 50 -10.69 -0.80 -2.72
CA ALA A 50 -11.63 -1.93 -2.72
C ALA A 50 -11.30 -2.96 -3.81
N VAL A 51 -10.85 -2.52 -4.99
CA VAL A 51 -10.51 -3.42 -6.11
C VAL A 51 -9.36 -4.35 -5.71
N LEU A 52 -8.22 -3.77 -5.30
CA LEU A 52 -7.05 -4.55 -4.92
C LEU A 52 -7.35 -5.46 -3.72
N LEU A 53 -8.03 -4.94 -2.70
CA LEU A 53 -8.35 -5.72 -1.50
C LEU A 53 -9.31 -6.87 -1.81
N HIS A 54 -10.27 -6.67 -2.71
CA HIS A 54 -11.16 -7.73 -3.17
C HIS A 54 -10.37 -8.81 -3.91
N MET A 55 -9.50 -8.43 -4.85
CA MET A 55 -8.66 -9.39 -5.59
C MET A 55 -7.76 -10.20 -4.65
N VAL A 56 -7.12 -9.55 -3.66
CA VAL A 56 -6.32 -10.25 -2.65
C VAL A 56 -7.18 -11.21 -1.83
N ALA A 57 -8.37 -10.79 -1.40
CA ALA A 57 -9.29 -11.65 -0.65
C ALA A 57 -9.75 -12.88 -1.45
N GLN A 58 -9.90 -12.76 -2.77
CA GLN A 58 -10.20 -13.91 -3.64
C GLN A 58 -9.03 -14.90 -3.72
N VAL A 59 -7.78 -14.42 -3.61
CA VAL A 59 -6.59 -15.28 -3.64
C VAL A 59 -6.34 -15.94 -2.29
N ASP A 60 -6.28 -15.13 -1.23
CA ASP A 60 -6.11 -15.55 0.16
C ASP A 60 -6.52 -14.40 1.12
N PRO A 61 -7.69 -14.51 1.80
CA PRO A 61 -8.18 -13.48 2.72
C PRO A 61 -7.34 -13.35 4.00
N SER A 62 -6.42 -14.29 4.24
CA SER A 62 -5.46 -14.23 5.35
C SER A 62 -4.17 -13.48 5.02
N THR A 63 -4.00 -13.02 3.78
CA THR A 63 -2.87 -12.18 3.38
C THR A 63 -2.82 -10.92 4.26
N PRO A 64 -1.71 -10.64 4.96
CA PRO A 64 -1.62 -9.47 5.85
C PRO A 64 -1.88 -8.16 5.11
N VAL A 65 -2.77 -7.33 5.61
CA VAL A 65 -3.05 -5.98 5.10
C VAL A 65 -2.54 -4.95 6.10
N ILE A 66 -1.46 -4.28 5.76
CA ILE A 66 -0.91 -3.16 6.54
C ILE A 66 -1.72 -1.91 6.23
N PHE A 67 -2.47 -1.45 7.24
CA PHE A 67 -3.18 -0.19 7.22
C PHE A 67 -2.37 0.90 7.93
N LEU A 68 -2.06 1.99 7.23
CA LEU A 68 -1.28 3.08 7.80
C LEU A 68 -2.20 4.15 8.42
N ASN A 69 -2.46 4.05 9.72
CA ASN A 69 -3.21 5.03 10.48
C ASN A 69 -2.30 6.19 10.92
N THR A 70 -2.31 7.27 10.16
CA THR A 70 -1.49 8.46 10.44
C THR A 70 -1.95 9.24 11.69
N GLY A 71 -3.12 8.92 12.25
CA GLY A 71 -3.80 9.72 13.27
C GLY A 71 -4.39 11.03 12.72
N LYS A 72 -4.35 11.23 11.40
CA LYS A 72 -4.85 12.43 10.69
C LYS A 72 -5.74 12.04 9.50
N LEU A 73 -6.30 10.84 9.49
CA LEU A 73 -7.20 10.37 8.43
C LEU A 73 -8.63 10.85 8.66
N PHE A 74 -9.43 10.87 7.59
CA PHE A 74 -10.88 11.06 7.68
C PHE A 74 -11.53 9.91 8.46
N GLY A 75 -12.54 10.22 9.29
CA GLY A 75 -13.31 9.19 10.00
C GLY A 75 -14.04 8.25 9.04
N GLU A 76 -14.42 8.75 7.85
CA GLU A 76 -14.99 8.00 6.74
C GLU A 76 -14.07 6.88 6.28
N THR A 77 -12.76 7.11 6.24
CA THR A 77 -11.77 6.10 5.83
C THR A 77 -11.66 4.98 6.86
N LEU A 78 -11.75 5.31 8.15
CA LEU A 78 -11.75 4.29 9.22
C LEU A 78 -13.02 3.42 9.14
N ARG A 79 -14.19 4.03 9.00
CA ARG A 79 -15.46 3.29 8.84
C ARG A 79 -15.48 2.46 7.56
N TYR A 80 -14.90 2.98 6.48
CA TYR A 80 -14.80 2.28 5.21
C TYR A 80 -13.85 1.09 5.27
N ARG A 81 -12.72 1.20 5.99
CA ARG A 81 -11.84 0.07 6.30
C ARG A 81 -12.61 -1.06 6.97
N ASP A 82 -13.34 -0.77 8.03
CA ASP A 82 -14.08 -1.80 8.79
C ASP A 82 -15.15 -2.46 7.92
N ARG A 83 -15.87 -1.66 7.11
CA ARG A 83 -16.83 -2.17 6.14
C ARG A 83 -16.20 -3.10 5.10
N LEU A 84 -15.03 -2.73 4.57
CA LEU A 84 -14.32 -3.57 3.61
C LEU A 84 -13.77 -4.83 4.26
N GLN A 85 -13.25 -4.75 5.48
CA GLN A 85 -12.81 -5.92 6.23
C GLN A 85 -13.93 -6.97 6.33
N GLU A 86 -15.09 -6.54 6.80
CA GLU A 86 -16.26 -7.41 6.97
C GLU A 86 -16.75 -7.96 5.62
N LYS A 87 -16.96 -7.07 4.63
CA LYS A 87 -17.51 -7.47 3.33
C LYS A 87 -16.59 -8.43 2.57
N LEU A 88 -15.27 -8.23 2.66
CA LEU A 88 -14.28 -9.00 1.91
C LEU A 88 -13.75 -10.21 2.71
N GLY A 89 -14.11 -10.34 3.99
CA GLY A 89 -13.63 -11.42 4.85
C GLY A 89 -12.14 -11.36 5.17
N LEU A 90 -11.52 -10.17 5.14
CA LEU A 90 -10.10 -10.00 5.43
C LEU A 90 -9.82 -10.34 6.90
N THR A 91 -8.93 -11.30 7.15
CA THR A 91 -8.72 -11.83 8.52
C THR A 91 -7.49 -11.26 9.22
N ASP A 92 -6.59 -10.58 8.51
CA ASP A 92 -5.34 -10.01 9.09
C ASP A 92 -5.12 -8.56 8.65
N ILE A 93 -5.87 -7.63 9.24
CA ILE A 93 -5.63 -6.19 9.08
C ILE A 93 -4.78 -5.68 10.24
N ARG A 94 -3.58 -5.19 9.92
CA ARG A 94 -2.61 -4.67 10.89
C ARG A 94 -2.54 -3.15 10.80
N SER A 95 -3.05 -2.46 11.81
CA SER A 95 -2.96 -1.00 11.88
C SER A 95 -1.58 -0.57 12.37
N ALA A 96 -0.83 0.13 11.52
CA ALA A 96 0.45 0.76 11.85
C ALA A 96 0.26 2.28 11.94
N GLY A 97 0.82 2.90 12.97
CA GLY A 97 0.73 4.36 13.18
C GLY A 97 2.00 4.92 13.82
N PRO A 98 2.12 6.26 13.92
CA PRO A 98 3.28 6.90 14.52
C PRO A 98 3.51 6.37 15.94
N HIS A 99 4.75 6.04 16.26
CA HIS A 99 5.09 5.61 17.62
C HIS A 99 4.93 6.79 18.58
N PRO A 100 4.38 6.62 19.79
CA PRO A 100 4.17 7.72 20.73
C PRO A 100 5.44 8.55 21.01
N ALA A 101 6.60 7.88 21.10
CA ALA A 101 7.87 8.57 21.29
C ALA A 101 8.26 9.47 20.11
N ASP A 102 7.97 9.06 18.86
CA ASP A 102 8.27 9.90 17.68
C ASP A 102 7.39 11.16 17.69
N LEU A 103 6.13 11.03 18.10
CA LEU A 103 5.20 12.16 18.22
C LEU A 103 5.66 13.14 19.30
N VAL A 104 5.99 12.64 20.50
CA VAL A 104 6.47 13.50 21.60
C VAL A 104 7.74 14.24 21.19
N ALA A 105 8.65 13.58 20.49
CA ALA A 105 9.92 14.17 20.08
C ALA A 105 9.78 15.18 18.92
N GLN A 106 8.91 14.92 17.94
CA GLN A 106 8.92 15.64 16.65
C GLN A 106 7.63 16.41 16.35
N ASP A 107 6.48 16.01 16.93
CA ASP A 107 5.18 16.66 16.70
C ASP A 107 4.34 16.76 17.98
N PRO A 108 4.89 17.32 19.09
CA PRO A 108 4.21 17.33 20.39
C PRO A 108 2.88 18.09 20.37
N ASN A 109 2.76 19.08 19.49
CA ASN A 109 1.56 19.92 19.34
C ASN A 109 0.65 19.46 18.20
N GLY A 110 1.02 18.40 17.46
CA GLY A 110 0.22 17.86 16.36
C GLY A 110 0.12 18.77 15.11
N GLY A 111 0.97 19.79 15.01
CA GLY A 111 0.98 20.84 13.97
C GLY A 111 2.03 20.64 12.87
N LEU A 112 2.82 19.56 12.93
CA LEU A 112 3.94 19.35 12.00
C LEU A 112 3.47 19.26 10.54
N TRP A 113 2.25 18.81 10.28
CA TRP A 113 1.67 18.79 8.92
C TRP A 113 1.67 20.16 8.23
N ASN A 114 1.54 21.25 9.00
CA ASN A 114 1.55 22.62 8.48
C ASN A 114 2.97 23.22 8.47
N ALA A 115 3.78 22.88 9.47
CA ALA A 115 5.13 23.44 9.63
C ALA A 115 6.16 22.75 8.71
N ASP A 116 6.08 21.43 8.57
CA ASP A 116 6.96 20.60 7.75
C ASP A 116 6.21 19.32 7.35
N ALA A 117 5.59 19.37 6.16
CA ALA A 117 4.80 18.26 5.64
C ALA A 117 5.63 16.99 5.38
N ASP A 118 6.91 17.12 5.05
CA ASP A 118 7.80 15.99 4.79
C ASP A 118 8.19 15.30 6.09
N ALA A 119 8.56 16.05 7.12
CA ALA A 119 8.81 15.51 8.46
C ALA A 119 7.55 14.84 9.02
N CYS A 120 6.38 15.47 8.85
CA CYS A 120 5.10 14.90 9.23
C CYS A 120 4.85 13.55 8.52
N CYS A 121 5.05 13.50 7.20
CA CYS A 121 4.94 12.26 6.44
C CYS A 121 5.97 11.22 6.90
N PHE A 122 7.19 11.63 7.23
CA PHE A 122 8.22 10.72 7.71
C PHE A 122 7.78 10.00 9.00
N ILE A 123 7.39 10.75 10.03
CA ILE A 123 7.03 10.14 11.33
C ILE A 123 5.67 9.44 11.34
N ARG A 124 4.70 9.90 10.54
CA ARG A 124 3.34 9.33 10.53
C ARG A 124 3.14 8.27 9.47
N LYS A 125 3.98 8.23 8.42
CA LYS A 125 3.83 7.28 7.31
C LYS A 125 5.06 6.41 7.10
N VAL A 126 6.23 7.02 6.92
CA VAL A 126 7.44 6.26 6.55
C VAL A 126 7.90 5.36 7.70
N LEU A 127 8.15 5.93 8.89
CA LEU A 127 8.63 5.16 10.04
C LEU A 127 7.69 4.01 10.42
N PRO A 128 6.37 4.22 10.57
CA PRO A 128 5.47 3.14 10.94
C PRO A 128 5.34 2.07 9.88
N LEU A 129 5.36 2.45 8.60
CA LEU A 129 5.27 1.51 7.50
C LEU A 129 6.50 0.60 7.45
N GLU A 130 7.71 1.15 7.57
CA GLU A 130 8.93 0.33 7.57
C GLU A 130 8.99 -0.61 8.76
N ARG A 131 8.58 -0.15 9.96
CA ARG A 131 8.47 -1.01 11.14
C ARG A 131 7.45 -2.14 10.92
N ALA A 132 6.30 -1.85 10.32
CA ALA A 132 5.25 -2.82 10.06
C ALA A 132 5.59 -3.82 8.95
N LEU A 133 6.41 -3.41 7.97
CA LEU A 133 6.90 -4.26 6.89
C LEU A 133 8.12 -5.09 7.27
N LYS A 134 8.65 -4.94 8.49
CA LYS A 134 9.77 -5.76 8.97
C LYS A 134 9.40 -7.24 8.94
N GLY A 135 10.22 -8.04 8.25
CA GLY A 135 10.01 -9.48 8.10
C GLY A 135 9.22 -9.90 6.85
N PHE A 136 8.76 -8.94 6.05
CA PHE A 136 8.20 -9.18 4.71
C PHE A 136 9.23 -8.88 3.63
N ASP A 137 9.36 -9.80 2.68
CA ASP A 137 10.26 -9.69 1.53
C ASP A 137 9.61 -8.91 0.38
N ALA A 138 8.28 -8.85 0.37
CA ALA A 138 7.50 -8.16 -0.65
C ALA A 138 6.32 -7.38 -0.06
N SER A 139 5.92 -6.33 -0.76
CA SER A 139 4.68 -5.59 -0.51
C SER A 139 3.82 -5.50 -1.76
N ILE A 140 2.50 -5.59 -1.62
CA ILE A 140 1.54 -5.38 -2.70
C ILE A 140 0.98 -3.96 -2.59
N THR A 141 0.93 -3.22 -3.68
CA THR A 141 0.39 -1.85 -3.68
C THR A 141 -0.62 -1.64 -4.80
N GLY A 142 -1.56 -0.71 -4.60
CA GLY A 142 -2.54 -0.30 -5.61
C GLY A 142 -2.03 0.73 -6.61
N ARG A 143 -0.70 0.85 -6.80
CA ARG A 143 -0.10 1.84 -7.71
C ARG A 143 -0.40 1.48 -9.16
N LYS A 144 -0.68 2.52 -9.95
CA LYS A 144 -1.04 2.48 -11.38
C LYS A 144 -0.16 3.41 -12.20
N ARG A 145 0.09 3.08 -13.47
CA ARG A 145 0.87 3.93 -14.40
C ARG A 145 0.23 5.30 -14.63
N PHE A 146 -1.10 5.36 -14.74
CA PHE A 146 -1.82 6.60 -15.10
C PHE A 146 -2.01 7.59 -13.94
N GLN A 147 -1.73 7.20 -12.68
CA GLN A 147 -1.95 8.08 -11.52
C GLN A 147 -1.04 9.32 -11.50
N THR A 148 0.13 9.27 -12.13
CA THR A 148 1.04 10.43 -12.26
C THR A 148 1.91 10.26 -13.52
N ASN A 149 2.27 11.35 -14.19
CA ASN A 149 3.20 11.31 -15.34
C ASN A 149 4.55 10.61 -15.04
N ALA A 150 5.01 10.66 -13.78
CA ALA A 150 6.24 10.00 -13.33
C ALA A 150 6.18 8.46 -13.28
N ARG A 151 5.02 7.84 -13.56
CA ARG A 151 4.79 6.40 -13.41
C ARG A 151 4.63 5.65 -14.72
N ALA A 152 4.82 6.29 -15.87
CA ALA A 152 4.70 5.65 -17.19
C ALA A 152 5.59 4.40 -17.34
N GLY A 153 6.76 4.38 -16.70
CA GLY A 153 7.70 3.24 -16.69
C GLY A 153 7.55 2.27 -15.51
N MET A 154 6.44 2.32 -14.75
CA MET A 154 6.23 1.42 -13.62
C MET A 154 6.09 -0.03 -14.09
N GLU A 155 6.83 -0.93 -13.48
CA GLU A 155 6.74 -2.36 -13.76
C GLU A 155 5.80 -3.07 -12.76
N PRO A 156 5.17 -4.19 -13.15
CA PRO A 156 4.34 -4.98 -12.25
C PRO A 156 5.11 -5.50 -11.02
N ILE A 157 6.42 -5.71 -11.14
CA ILE A 157 7.30 -6.02 -10.03
C ILE A 157 8.48 -5.04 -10.03
N GLU A 158 8.69 -4.38 -8.91
CA GLU A 158 9.82 -3.49 -8.65
C GLU A 158 10.57 -3.96 -7.40
N GLU A 159 11.74 -3.40 -7.16
CA GLU A 159 12.49 -3.59 -5.92
C GLU A 159 12.88 -2.21 -5.40
N GLU A 160 12.73 -1.98 -4.10
CA GLU A 160 13.14 -0.73 -3.46
C GLU A 160 14.17 -0.99 -2.38
N ARG A 161 14.97 0.03 -2.05
CA ARG A 161 15.74 0.02 -0.80
C ARG A 161 14.80 0.18 0.38
N VAL A 162 15.03 -0.63 1.42
CA VAL A 162 14.38 -0.44 2.72
C VAL A 162 14.78 0.92 3.26
N ARG A 163 13.79 1.74 3.63
CA ARG A 163 14.06 3.06 4.20
C ARG A 163 14.48 2.91 5.66
N GLY A 164 15.46 3.71 6.07
CA GLY A 164 15.89 3.74 7.47
C GLY A 164 14.79 4.26 8.39
N THR A 165 14.70 3.66 9.57
CA THR A 165 13.81 4.09 10.65
C THR A 165 14.44 5.14 11.57
N GLY A 166 15.63 5.64 11.21
CA GLY A 166 16.46 6.49 12.07
C GLY A 166 17.33 5.70 13.07
N GLU A 167 17.05 4.40 13.27
CA GLU A 167 17.90 3.52 14.07
C GLU A 167 19.17 3.14 13.29
N PRO A 168 20.36 3.07 13.92
CA PRO A 168 21.58 2.62 13.25
C PRO A 168 21.40 1.25 12.59
N GLY A 169 21.73 1.14 11.31
CA GLY A 169 21.59 -0.10 10.54
C GLY A 169 20.17 -0.45 10.06
N SER A 170 19.18 0.42 10.30
CA SER A 170 17.78 0.18 9.87
C SER A 170 17.55 0.24 8.36
N ALA A 171 18.39 0.97 7.62
CA ALA A 171 18.29 1.10 6.17
C ALA A 171 19.09 0.02 5.44
N THR A 172 18.84 -1.26 5.73
CA THR A 172 19.60 -2.37 5.16
C THR A 172 18.73 -3.27 4.28
N GLY A 173 19.30 -3.63 3.12
CA GLY A 173 18.65 -4.51 2.16
C GLY A 173 17.61 -3.83 1.26
N THR A 174 16.81 -4.67 0.63
CA THR A 174 15.80 -4.30 -0.36
C THR A 174 14.51 -5.06 -0.12
N ARG A 175 13.41 -4.57 -0.69
CA ARG A 175 12.09 -5.19 -0.61
C ARG A 175 11.42 -5.12 -1.97
N PHE A 176 10.77 -6.21 -2.37
CA PHE A 176 10.01 -6.24 -3.61
C PHE A 176 8.68 -5.49 -3.47
N LYS A 177 8.23 -4.90 -4.57
CA LYS A 177 6.90 -4.32 -4.70
C LYS A 177 6.18 -4.99 -5.85
N VAL A 178 4.99 -5.50 -5.56
CA VAL A 178 4.07 -6.08 -6.54
C VAL A 178 2.97 -5.06 -6.78
N ASN A 179 2.84 -4.61 -8.03
CA ASN A 179 1.87 -3.64 -8.50
C ASN A 179 0.93 -4.34 -9.51
N PRO A 180 -0.02 -5.19 -9.05
CA PRO A 180 -0.87 -5.98 -9.95
C PRO A 180 -1.76 -5.13 -10.84
N LEU A 181 -2.07 -3.91 -10.41
CA LEU A 181 -2.87 -2.93 -11.15
C LEU A 181 -2.00 -1.98 -11.99
N ALA A 182 -0.69 -2.21 -12.13
CA ALA A 182 0.21 -1.28 -12.81
C ALA A 182 -0.28 -0.91 -14.23
N LEU A 183 -0.84 -1.89 -14.95
CA LEU A 183 -1.29 -1.75 -16.33
C LEU A 183 -2.79 -1.45 -16.49
N TRP A 184 -3.56 -1.41 -15.39
CA TRP A 184 -4.99 -1.15 -15.45
C TRP A 184 -5.26 0.33 -15.75
N THR A 185 -6.36 0.60 -16.45
CA THR A 185 -6.89 1.97 -16.65
C THR A 185 -7.91 2.33 -15.57
N GLN A 186 -8.45 3.55 -15.63
CA GLN A 186 -9.54 3.94 -14.74
C GLN A 186 -10.83 3.17 -15.06
N GLU A 187 -11.10 2.96 -16.34
CA GLU A 187 -12.26 2.21 -16.83
C GLU A 187 -12.23 0.76 -16.33
N ASP A 188 -11.06 0.11 -16.33
CA ASP A 188 -10.90 -1.24 -15.79
C ASP A 188 -11.30 -1.32 -14.31
N LEU A 189 -10.92 -0.31 -13.52
CA LEU A 189 -11.27 -0.24 -12.09
C LEU A 189 -12.77 -0.01 -11.89
N GLU A 190 -13.36 0.90 -12.66
CA GLU A 190 -14.79 1.21 -12.58
C GLU A 190 -15.63 0.00 -12.97
N ALA A 191 -15.26 -0.68 -14.07
CA ALA A 191 -15.88 -1.92 -14.51
C ALA A 191 -15.79 -3.00 -13.42
N TYR A 192 -14.62 -3.19 -12.80
CA TYR A 192 -14.44 -4.18 -11.73
C TYR A 192 -15.25 -3.85 -10.47
N LEU A 193 -15.30 -2.57 -10.07
CA LEU A 193 -16.12 -2.11 -8.94
C LEU A 193 -17.60 -2.43 -9.16
N ASP A 194 -18.12 -2.18 -10.37
CA ASP A 194 -19.51 -2.40 -10.71
C ASP A 194 -19.84 -3.88 -10.86
N GLU A 195 -19.00 -4.65 -11.54
CA GLU A 195 -19.14 -6.11 -11.71
C GLU A 195 -19.25 -6.82 -10.35
N HIS A 196 -18.33 -6.50 -9.43
CA HIS A 196 -18.26 -7.12 -8.11
C HIS A 196 -19.09 -6.40 -7.03
N LYS A 197 -19.86 -5.36 -7.41
CA LYS A 197 -20.72 -4.58 -6.50
C LYS A 197 -19.97 -4.14 -5.25
N LEU A 198 -18.75 -3.65 -5.45
CA LEU A 198 -17.87 -3.19 -4.38
C LEU A 198 -18.35 -1.83 -3.87
N PRO A 199 -18.34 -1.61 -2.54
CA PRO A 199 -18.75 -0.32 -2.00
C PRO A 199 -17.73 0.72 -2.45
N ARG A 200 -18.21 1.87 -2.92
CA ARG A 200 -17.35 3.03 -3.18
C ARG A 200 -17.02 3.73 -1.86
N HIS A 201 -15.84 4.35 -1.78
CA HIS A 201 -15.45 5.13 -0.60
C HIS A 201 -16.43 6.30 -0.39
N PRO A 202 -16.90 6.57 0.84
CA PRO A 202 -17.93 7.59 1.09
C PRO A 202 -17.59 8.97 0.55
N LEU A 203 -16.33 9.41 0.68
CA LEU A 203 -15.88 10.73 0.22
C LEU A 203 -15.82 10.91 -1.31
N VAL A 204 -15.99 9.85 -2.11
CA VAL A 204 -16.05 9.99 -3.58
C VAL A 204 -17.27 10.82 -4.00
N LYS A 205 -18.39 10.70 -3.28
CA LYS A 205 -19.59 11.51 -3.53
C LYS A 205 -19.36 13.01 -3.27
N ASP A 206 -18.35 13.32 -2.45
CA ASP A 206 -17.93 14.66 -2.08
C ASP A 206 -16.73 15.11 -2.95
N ASN A 207 -16.49 14.43 -4.08
CA ASN A 207 -15.45 14.68 -5.07
C ASN A 207 -13.99 14.45 -4.58
N TYR A 208 -13.79 13.69 -3.50
CA TYR A 208 -12.46 13.22 -3.09
C TYR A 208 -12.08 11.94 -3.84
N LEU A 209 -11.50 12.09 -5.03
CA LEU A 209 -11.02 10.98 -5.86
C LEU A 209 -9.74 10.32 -5.32
N SER A 210 -8.96 11.07 -4.55
CA SER A 210 -7.79 10.58 -3.81
C SER A 210 -7.94 10.98 -2.35
N THR A 211 -7.82 10.02 -1.44
CA THR A 211 -8.04 10.20 -0.01
C THR A 211 -6.75 9.91 0.76
N GLY A 212 -6.26 10.93 1.45
CA GLY A 212 -5.04 10.90 2.26
C GLY A 212 -5.30 11.33 3.69
N CYS A 213 -4.41 12.16 4.24
CA CYS A 213 -4.68 12.86 5.49
C CYS A 213 -5.75 13.94 5.25
N MET A 214 -6.54 14.25 6.27
CA MET A 214 -7.54 15.31 6.29
C MET A 214 -6.93 16.74 6.28
N PRO A 215 -5.93 17.06 7.13
CA PRO A 215 -5.24 18.34 7.04
C PRO A 215 -4.23 18.38 5.90
#